data_AF-A0A7S2QDK9-F1
#
_entry.id   AF-A0A7S2QDK9-F1
#
_cell.length_a   1.000
_cell.length_b   1.000
_cell.length_c   1.000
_cell.angle_alpha   90.00
_cell.angle_beta   90.00
_cell.angle_gamma   90.00
#
_symmetry.space_group_name_H-M   'P 1'
#
loop_
_entity.id
_entity.type
_entity.pdbx_description
1 polymer ?
#
loop_
_entity_poly.entity_id
_entity_poly.type
_entity_poly.pdbx_seq_one_letter_code
_entity_poly.pdbx_strand_id
1 'polypeptide(L)'
;MAASWFKGLSETAKAGFDSASAAVTERVETAKEGKRLLDAGGEVAANAILAKKSSLDAVALEQKVCGQLTDVIAALEKAEQQLRASSVAPDVDGITAKDTFGGLADSYGARAKKLKEALSLLEGAEKLGVPSVSAAEKDAITFQQVQGGVQVATAKTREGVGAVSAAA
;
A
#
# COMPACT_ATOMS: atom_id res chain seq x y z
N MET A 1 46.71 -13.15 22.77
CA MET A 1 45.56 -13.36 21.87
C MET A 1 44.31 -12.54 22.23
N ALA A 2 44.00 -12.26 23.51
CA ALA A 2 42.82 -11.47 23.88
C ALA A 2 42.83 -9.98 23.41
N ALA A 3 44.01 -9.35 23.36
CA ALA A 3 44.14 -7.93 23.00
C ALA A 3 43.88 -7.63 21.50
N SER A 4 44.20 -8.55 20.59
CA SER A 4 43.92 -8.34 19.15
C SER A 4 42.44 -8.49 18.82
N TRP A 5 41.73 -9.34 19.57
CA TRP A 5 40.28 -9.51 19.42
C TRP A 5 39.50 -8.27 19.87
N PHE A 6 39.83 -7.69 21.03
CA PHE A 6 39.22 -6.44 21.49
C PHE A 6 39.49 -5.26 20.56
N LYS A 7 40.70 -5.18 19.98
CA LYS A 7 41.05 -4.14 19.00
C LYS A 7 40.22 -4.28 17.72
N GLY A 8 40.09 -5.50 17.18
CA GLY A 8 39.25 -5.76 16.01
C GLY A 8 37.76 -5.47 16.25
N LEU A 9 37.25 -5.75 17.46
CA LEU A 9 35.87 -5.42 17.84
C LEU A 9 35.65 -3.89 17.91
N SER A 10 36.61 -3.15 18.49
CA SER A 10 36.57 -1.70 18.61
C SER A 10 36.65 -0.99 17.24
N GLU A 11 37.51 -1.47 16.34
CA GLU A 11 37.64 -0.95 14.97
C GLU A 11 36.36 -1.22 14.15
N THR A 12 35.76 -2.41 14.30
CA THR A 12 34.48 -2.75 13.66
C THR A 12 33.35 -1.88 14.18
N ALA A 13 33.28 -1.64 15.50
CA ALA A 13 32.27 -0.78 16.10
C ALA A 13 32.39 0.68 15.64
N LYS A 14 33.62 1.21 15.54
CA LYS A 14 33.88 2.56 15.00
C LYS A 14 33.51 2.67 13.53
N ALA A 15 33.93 1.71 12.71
CA ALA A 15 33.57 1.69 11.28
C ALA A 15 32.05 1.63 11.07
N GLY A 16 31.34 0.84 11.88
CA GLY A 16 29.88 0.78 11.86
C GLY A 16 29.24 2.12 12.28
N PHE A 17 29.77 2.77 13.31
CA PHE A 17 29.30 4.09 13.75
C PHE A 17 29.54 5.18 12.71
N ASP A 18 30.74 5.24 12.12
CA ASP A 18 31.10 6.22 11.09
C ASP A 18 30.23 6.04 9.84
N SER A 19 30.00 4.78 9.43
CA SER A 19 29.09 4.46 8.32
C SER A 19 27.65 4.90 8.61
N ALA A 20 27.14 4.63 9.81
CA ALA A 20 25.81 5.06 10.22
C ALA A 20 25.69 6.60 10.26
N SER A 21 26.72 7.29 10.78
CA SER A 21 26.78 8.75 10.85
C SER A 21 26.79 9.39 9.46
N ALA A 22 27.56 8.84 8.52
CA ALA A 22 27.58 9.29 7.14
C ALA A 22 26.22 9.11 6.45
N ALA A 23 25.58 7.95 6.64
CA ALA A 23 24.25 7.67 6.08
C ALA A 23 23.17 8.61 6.64
N VAL A 24 23.22 8.93 7.94
CA VAL A 24 22.31 9.90 8.55
C VAL A 24 22.53 11.29 7.97
N THR A 25 23.78 11.70 7.79
CA THR A 25 24.11 13.02 7.22
C THR A 25 23.58 13.13 5.78
N GLU A 26 23.83 12.13 4.94
CA GLU A 26 23.33 12.07 3.56
C GLU A 26 21.79 12.16 3.52
N ARG A 27 21.11 11.44 4.42
CA ARG A 27 19.65 11.45 4.51
C ARG A 27 19.09 12.81 4.90
N VAL A 28 19.76 13.51 5.83
CA VAL A 28 19.39 14.86 6.27
C VAL A 28 19.57 15.87 5.14
N GLU A 29 20.67 15.81 4.40
CA GLU A 29 20.90 16.70 3.27
C GLU A 29 19.88 16.44 2.15
N THR A 30 19.55 15.17 1.88
CA THR A 30 18.49 14.82 0.92
C THR A 30 17.12 15.37 1.34
N ALA A 31 16.79 15.27 2.64
CA ALA A 31 15.54 15.80 3.18
C ALA A 31 15.48 17.33 3.07
N LYS A 32 16.59 18.02 3.37
CA LYS A 32 16.69 19.47 3.18
C LYS A 32 16.45 19.85 1.72
N GLU A 33 17.01 19.09 0.78
CA GLU A 33 16.81 19.33 -0.65
C GLU A 33 15.35 19.12 -1.06
N GLY A 34 14.69 18.06 -0.56
CA GLY A 34 13.26 17.85 -0.77
C GLY A 34 12.39 18.97 -0.23
N LYS A 35 12.71 19.49 0.96
CA LYS A 35 12.03 20.66 1.52
C LYS A 35 12.31 21.92 0.69
N ARG A 36 13.56 22.14 0.28
CA ARG A 36 13.97 23.29 -0.55
C ARG A 36 13.22 23.29 -1.88
N LEU A 37 13.02 22.12 -2.49
CA LEU A 37 12.25 21.97 -3.72
C LEU A 37 10.82 22.51 -3.55
N LEU A 38 10.16 22.22 -2.42
CA LEU A 38 8.82 22.73 -2.13
C LEU A 38 8.84 24.23 -1.80
N ASP A 39 9.74 24.66 -0.92
CA ASP A 39 9.80 26.05 -0.45
C ASP A 39 10.16 27.02 -1.59
N ALA A 40 11.12 26.66 -2.44
CA ALA A 40 11.57 27.51 -3.55
C ALA A 40 10.63 27.43 -4.78
N GLY A 41 10.05 26.26 -5.03
CA GLY A 41 9.18 26.04 -6.18
C GLY A 41 7.70 26.39 -5.93
N GLY A 42 7.33 26.65 -4.67
CA GLY A 42 5.99 27.05 -4.27
C GLY A 42 4.90 26.09 -4.74
N GLU A 43 3.76 26.65 -5.14
CA GLU A 43 2.58 25.86 -5.55
C GLU A 43 2.84 25.02 -6.81
N VAL A 44 3.65 25.51 -7.74
CA VAL A 44 3.96 24.77 -8.98
C VAL A 44 4.73 23.48 -8.68
N ALA A 45 5.78 23.56 -7.85
CA ALA A 45 6.50 22.37 -7.43
C ALA A 45 5.63 21.46 -6.56
N ALA A 46 4.81 22.04 -5.67
CA ALA A 46 3.89 21.27 -4.85
C ALA A 46 2.91 20.44 -5.70
N ASN A 47 2.33 21.04 -6.74
CA ASN A 47 1.40 20.37 -7.66
C ASN A 47 2.11 19.29 -8.50
N ALA A 48 3.34 19.56 -8.95
CA ALA A 48 4.13 18.56 -9.70
C ALA A 48 4.48 17.33 -8.85
N ILE A 49 4.88 17.55 -7.59
CA ILE A 49 5.16 16.47 -6.63
C ILE A 49 3.90 15.68 -6.32
N LEU A 50 2.77 16.37 -6.13
CA LEU A 50 1.48 15.72 -5.90
C LEU A 50 1.06 14.87 -7.10
N ALA A 51 1.22 15.37 -8.33
CA ALA A 51 0.92 14.61 -9.54
C ALA A 51 1.77 13.33 -9.63
N LYS A 52 3.08 13.43 -9.40
CA LYS A 52 3.97 12.25 -9.37
C LYS A 52 3.53 11.24 -8.31
N LYS A 53 3.20 11.71 -7.10
CA LYS A 53 2.66 10.87 -6.03
C LYS A 53 1.37 10.18 -6.47
N SER A 54 0.40 10.92 -7.00
CA SER A 54 -0.87 10.38 -7.44
C SER A 54 -0.70 9.31 -8.52
N SER A 55 0.25 9.49 -9.45
CA SER A 55 0.60 8.45 -10.42
C SER A 55 1.19 7.20 -9.76
N LEU A 56 2.11 7.35 -8.79
CA LEU A 56 2.63 6.21 -8.03
C LEU A 56 1.52 5.46 -7.27
N ASP A 57 0.66 6.22 -6.59
CA ASP A 57 -0.45 5.67 -5.81
C ASP A 57 -1.46 4.95 -6.73
N ALA A 58 -1.73 5.48 -7.93
CA ALA A 58 -2.60 4.86 -8.93
C ALA A 58 -2.04 3.51 -9.41
N VAL A 59 -0.76 3.45 -9.74
CA VAL A 59 -0.09 2.19 -10.14
C VAL A 59 -0.12 1.16 -9.00
N ALA A 60 0.18 1.59 -7.77
CA ALA A 60 0.16 0.71 -6.61
C ALA A 60 -1.27 0.18 -6.33
N LEU A 61 -2.28 1.03 -6.49
CA LEU A 61 -3.68 0.65 -6.31
C LEU A 61 -4.14 -0.33 -7.39
N GLU A 62 -3.78 -0.10 -8.65
CA GLU A 62 -4.08 -1.02 -9.75
C GLU A 62 -3.50 -2.41 -9.47
N GLN A 63 -2.20 -2.48 -9.13
CA GLN A 63 -1.54 -3.74 -8.76
C GLN A 63 -2.25 -4.45 -7.61
N LYS A 64 -2.65 -3.69 -6.58
CA LYS A 64 -3.40 -4.22 -5.44
C LYS A 64 -4.76 -4.77 -5.87
N VAL A 65 -5.51 -4.04 -6.69
CA VAL A 65 -6.82 -4.48 -7.18
C VAL A 65 -6.70 -5.75 -8.02
N CYS A 66 -5.72 -5.83 -8.92
CA CYS A 66 -5.47 -7.04 -9.71
C CYS A 66 -5.11 -8.24 -8.81
N GLY A 67 -4.26 -8.04 -7.80
CA GLY A 67 -3.96 -9.08 -6.80
C GLY A 67 -5.21 -9.54 -6.04
N GLN A 68 -6.02 -8.60 -5.55
CA GLN A 68 -7.27 -8.93 -4.86
C GLN A 68 -8.27 -9.65 -5.75
N LEU A 69 -8.36 -9.31 -7.03
CA LEU A 69 -9.20 -10.02 -8.00
C LEU A 69 -8.75 -11.48 -8.15
N THR A 70 -7.44 -11.71 -8.27
CA THR A 70 -6.87 -13.07 -8.32
C THR A 70 -7.25 -13.89 -7.08
N ASP A 71 -7.12 -13.32 -5.89
CA ASP A 71 -7.48 -13.99 -4.64
C ASP A 71 -8.97 -14.33 -4.58
N VAL A 72 -9.84 -13.39 -4.99
CA VAL A 72 -11.29 -13.60 -5.02
C VAL A 72 -11.67 -14.68 -6.03
N ILE A 73 -11.06 -14.68 -7.21
CA ILE A 73 -11.27 -15.72 -8.23
C ILE A 73 -10.92 -17.08 -7.65
N ALA A 74 -9.75 -17.23 -7.04
CA ALA A 74 -9.32 -18.50 -6.45
C ALA A 74 -10.27 -18.97 -5.33
N ALA A 75 -10.75 -18.05 -4.49
CA ALA A 75 -11.71 -18.37 -3.43
C ALA A 75 -13.06 -18.84 -3.99
N LEU A 76 -13.57 -18.19 -5.05
CA LEU A 76 -14.82 -18.58 -5.71
C LEU A 76 -14.71 -19.95 -6.38
N GLU A 77 -13.60 -20.23 -7.08
CA GLU A 77 -13.36 -21.53 -7.71
C GLU A 77 -13.22 -22.65 -6.70
N LYS A 78 -12.53 -22.39 -5.59
CA LYS A 78 -12.45 -23.34 -4.48
C LYS A 78 -13.83 -23.63 -3.90
N ALA A 79 -14.65 -22.60 -3.68
CA ALA A 79 -16.02 -22.77 -3.19
C ALA A 79 -16.89 -23.55 -4.18
N GLU A 80 -16.81 -23.26 -5.48
CA GLU A 80 -17.48 -24.03 -6.54
C GLU A 80 -17.09 -25.52 -6.46
N GLN A 81 -15.80 -25.82 -6.44
CA GLN A 81 -15.30 -27.20 -6.41
C GLN A 81 -15.78 -27.95 -5.15
N GLN A 82 -15.73 -27.28 -4.00
CA GLN A 82 -16.20 -27.84 -2.73
C GLN A 82 -17.71 -28.11 -2.78
N LEU A 83 -18.51 -27.17 -3.27
CA LEU A 83 -19.96 -27.34 -3.42
C LEU A 83 -20.31 -28.47 -4.38
N ARG A 84 -19.61 -28.58 -5.53
CA ARG A 84 -19.81 -29.70 -6.48
C ARG A 84 -19.45 -31.04 -5.83
N ALA A 85 -18.30 -31.12 -5.18
CA ALA A 85 -17.87 -32.35 -4.48
C ALA A 85 -18.87 -32.74 -3.38
N SER A 86 -19.34 -31.77 -2.60
CA SER A 86 -20.35 -32.01 -1.57
C SER A 86 -21.71 -32.39 -2.13
N SER A 87 -22.09 -31.91 -3.32
CA SER A 87 -23.39 -32.23 -3.94
C SER A 87 -23.54 -33.72 -4.30
N VAL A 88 -22.43 -34.40 -4.60
CA VAL A 88 -22.41 -35.84 -4.96
C VAL A 88 -22.02 -36.77 -3.81
N ALA A 89 -21.59 -36.20 -2.67
CA ALA A 89 -21.27 -36.98 -1.48
C ALA A 89 -22.53 -37.63 -0.88
N PRO A 90 -22.42 -38.61 0.02
CA PRO A 90 -23.57 -39.09 0.81
C PRO A 90 -24.17 -37.99 1.67
N ASP A 91 -25.44 -38.13 2.05
CA ASP A 91 -26.07 -37.24 3.02
C ASP A 91 -25.48 -37.48 4.40
N VAL A 92 -25.24 -36.39 5.12
CA VAL A 92 -24.72 -36.40 6.49
C VAL A 92 -25.75 -35.73 7.37
N ASP A 93 -26.09 -36.39 8.48
CA ASP A 93 -27.09 -35.89 9.40
C ASP A 93 -26.69 -34.50 9.96
N GLY A 94 -27.65 -33.59 10.02
CA GLY A 94 -27.43 -32.19 10.40
C GLY A 94 -26.95 -31.24 9.28
N ILE A 95 -26.66 -31.72 8.07
CA ILE A 95 -26.38 -30.84 6.92
C ILE A 95 -27.65 -30.63 6.08
N THR A 96 -28.14 -29.39 6.08
CA THR A 96 -29.38 -29.01 5.39
C THR A 96 -29.12 -28.36 4.01
N ALA A 97 -30.15 -28.32 3.16
CA ALA A 97 -30.18 -27.59 1.89
C ALA A 97 -29.12 -28.02 0.84
N LYS A 98 -28.67 -29.27 0.91
CA LYS A 98 -27.67 -29.84 -0.01
C LYS A 98 -28.15 -29.90 -1.46
N ASP A 99 -29.46 -30.01 -1.66
CA ASP A 99 -30.12 -29.91 -2.97
C ASP A 99 -29.82 -28.58 -3.69
N THR A 100 -29.49 -27.52 -2.93
CA THR A 100 -29.13 -26.21 -3.50
C THR A 100 -27.66 -26.10 -3.93
N PHE A 101 -26.79 -27.04 -3.52
CA PHE A 101 -25.35 -26.91 -3.70
C PHE A 101 -24.93 -26.87 -5.17
N GLY A 102 -25.65 -27.59 -6.05
CA GLY A 102 -25.41 -27.52 -7.49
C GLY A 102 -25.63 -26.11 -8.05
N GLY A 103 -26.76 -25.49 -7.71
CA GLY A 103 -27.07 -24.12 -8.15
C GLY A 103 -26.12 -23.07 -7.57
N LEU A 104 -25.68 -23.25 -6.31
CA LEU A 104 -24.65 -22.40 -5.72
C LEU A 104 -23.33 -22.58 -6.47
N ALA A 105 -22.87 -23.81 -6.70
CA ALA A 105 -21.64 -24.06 -7.43
C ALA A 105 -21.63 -23.36 -8.81
N ASP A 106 -22.72 -23.48 -9.57
CA ASP A 106 -22.86 -22.81 -10.87
C ASP A 106 -22.80 -21.28 -10.75
N SER A 107 -23.42 -20.70 -9.72
CA SER A 107 -23.37 -19.25 -9.47
C SER A 107 -21.95 -18.77 -9.11
N TYR A 108 -21.23 -19.51 -8.26
CA TYR A 108 -19.85 -19.20 -7.89
C TYR A 108 -18.91 -19.30 -9.11
N GLY A 109 -19.03 -20.37 -9.89
CA GLY A 109 -18.24 -20.56 -11.12
C GLY A 109 -18.53 -19.49 -12.18
N ALA A 110 -19.80 -19.13 -12.37
CA ALA A 110 -20.18 -18.05 -13.28
C ALA A 110 -19.60 -16.69 -12.85
N ARG A 111 -19.57 -16.41 -11.54
CA ARG A 111 -18.95 -15.18 -11.01
C ARG A 111 -17.43 -15.20 -11.18
N ALA A 112 -16.77 -16.32 -10.87
CA ALA A 112 -15.33 -16.49 -11.06
C ALA A 112 -14.93 -16.26 -12.52
N LYS A 113 -15.68 -16.83 -13.47
CA LYS A 113 -15.46 -16.65 -14.91
C LYS A 113 -15.52 -15.17 -15.32
N LYS A 114 -16.55 -14.43 -14.91
CA LYS A 114 -16.68 -12.99 -15.22
C LYS A 114 -15.52 -12.17 -14.64
N LEU A 115 -15.07 -12.50 -13.44
CA LEU A 115 -13.93 -11.82 -12.83
C LEU A 115 -12.61 -12.16 -13.53
N LYS A 116 -12.44 -13.39 -14.02
CA LYS A 116 -11.29 -13.76 -14.88
C LYS A 116 -11.28 -12.96 -16.17
N GLU A 117 -12.42 -12.84 -16.85
CA GLU A 117 -12.54 -12.02 -18.07
C GLU A 117 -12.17 -10.55 -17.78
N ALA A 118 -12.67 -9.99 -16.67
CA ALA A 118 -12.30 -8.64 -16.24
C ALA A 118 -10.80 -8.49 -15.92
N LEU A 119 -10.21 -9.47 -15.22
CA LEU A 119 -8.79 -9.48 -14.91
C LEU A 119 -7.94 -9.56 -16.19
N SER A 120 -8.31 -10.40 -17.15
CA SER A 120 -7.61 -10.50 -18.43
C SER A 120 -7.67 -9.21 -19.24
N LEU A 121 -8.78 -8.47 -19.17
CA LEU A 121 -8.88 -7.14 -19.80
C LEU A 121 -7.94 -6.13 -19.14
N LEU A 122 -7.79 -6.17 -17.81
CA LEU A 122 -6.86 -5.31 -17.08
C LEU A 122 -5.39 -5.68 -17.36
N GLU A 123 -5.06 -6.97 -17.39
CA GLU A 123 -3.70 -7.46 -17.68
C GLU A 123 -3.28 -7.24 -19.14
N GLY A 124 -4.25 -7.26 -20.06
CA GLY A 124 -4.04 -6.97 -21.48
C GLY A 124 -4.00 -5.48 -21.82
N ALA A 125 -4.38 -4.59 -20.88
CA ALA A 125 -4.29 -3.16 -21.08
C ALA A 125 -2.83 -2.67 -21.08
N GLU A 126 -2.59 -1.50 -21.67
CA GLU A 126 -1.29 -0.86 -21.60
C GLU A 126 -0.92 -0.58 -20.15
N LYS A 127 0.27 -1.03 -19.72
CA LYS A 127 0.73 -0.82 -18.35
C LYS A 127 0.88 0.66 -18.07
N LEU A 128 0.34 1.10 -16.93
CA LEU A 128 0.53 2.46 -16.46
C LEU A 128 2.01 2.80 -16.31
N GLY A 129 2.41 3.93 -16.90
CA GLY A 129 3.75 4.47 -16.75
C GLY A 129 4.02 4.90 -15.31
N VAL A 130 5.15 4.47 -14.75
CA VAL A 130 5.61 4.91 -13.43
C VAL A 130 6.54 6.10 -13.60
N PRO A 131 6.20 7.29 -13.07
CA PRO A 131 7.11 8.43 -13.16
C PRO A 131 8.38 8.15 -12.34
N SER A 132 9.52 8.61 -12.84
CA SER A 132 10.74 8.62 -12.05
C SER A 132 10.62 9.62 -10.90
N VAL A 133 10.99 9.18 -9.70
CA VAL A 133 10.97 9.99 -8.48
C VAL A 133 12.33 9.89 -7.79
N SER A 134 13.02 11.02 -7.68
CA SER A 134 14.31 11.12 -7.00
C SER A 134 14.17 10.99 -5.47
N ALA A 135 15.29 10.82 -4.75
CA ALA A 135 15.26 10.74 -3.30
C ALA A 135 14.71 12.03 -2.65
N ALA A 136 15.11 13.20 -3.15
CA ALA A 136 14.59 14.49 -2.69
C ALA A 136 13.08 14.65 -2.99
N GLU A 137 12.61 14.15 -4.13
CA GLU A 137 11.16 14.18 -4.46
C GLU A 137 10.36 13.25 -3.54
N LYS A 138 10.89 12.09 -3.15
CA LYS A 138 10.26 11.21 -2.14
C LYS A 138 10.13 11.92 -0.78
N ASP A 139 11.12 12.72 -0.42
CA ASP A 139 11.06 13.52 0.81
C ASP A 139 10.05 14.64 0.71
N ALA A 140 10.00 15.32 -0.43
CA ALA A 140 8.98 16.32 -0.71
C ALA A 140 7.56 15.74 -0.60
N ILE A 141 7.33 14.54 -1.15
CA ILE A 141 6.07 13.80 -0.97
C ILE A 141 5.75 13.61 0.51
N THR A 142 6.75 13.16 1.29
CA THR A 142 6.57 12.90 2.72
C THR A 142 6.24 14.19 3.49
N PHE A 143 6.94 15.30 3.19
CA PHE A 143 6.65 16.60 3.81
C PHE A 143 5.23 17.09 3.50
N GLN A 144 4.77 16.96 2.26
CA GLN A 144 3.40 17.34 1.90
C GLN A 144 2.34 16.51 2.65
N GLN A 145 2.56 15.19 2.79
CA GLN A 145 1.65 14.33 3.54
C GLN A 145 1.56 14.73 5.03
N VAL A 146 2.71 15.01 5.64
CA VAL A 146 2.76 15.47 7.04
C VAL A 146 2.06 16.81 7.19
N GLN A 147 2.32 17.76 6.28
CA GLN A 147 1.70 19.08 6.31
C GLN A 147 0.17 18.99 6.17
N GLY A 148 -0.34 18.19 5.23
CA GLY A 148 -1.77 17.94 5.08
C GLY A 148 -2.40 17.30 6.32
N GLY A 149 -1.72 16.33 6.93
CA GLY A 149 -2.18 15.69 8.18
C GLY A 149 -2.28 16.68 9.35
N VAL A 150 -1.28 17.56 9.51
CA VAL A 150 -1.28 18.62 10.54
C VAL A 150 -2.42 19.61 10.31
N GLN A 151 -2.69 20.00 9.06
CA GLN A 151 -3.81 20.89 8.74
C GLN A 151 -5.16 20.26 9.11
N VAL A 152 -5.39 18.99 8.76
CA VAL A 152 -6.61 18.25 9.11
C VAL A 152 -6.77 18.14 10.63
N ALA A 153 -5.71 17.78 11.35
CA ALA A 153 -5.74 17.69 12.80
C ALA A 153 -6.05 19.04 13.46
N THR A 154 -5.45 20.12 12.95
CA THR A 154 -5.68 21.49 13.45
C THR A 154 -7.13 21.93 13.20
N ALA A 155 -7.68 21.65 12.02
CA ALA A 155 -9.07 21.97 11.68
C ALA A 155 -10.05 21.25 12.62
N LYS A 156 -9.91 19.93 12.78
CA LYS A 156 -10.74 19.12 13.69
C LYS A 156 -10.64 19.58 15.14
N THR A 157 -9.45 19.98 15.59
CA THR A 157 -9.27 20.51 16.94
C THR A 157 -10.03 21.83 17.13
N ARG A 158 -9.98 22.74 16.15
CA ARG A 158 -10.74 24.00 16.19
C ARG A 158 -12.25 23.76 16.21
N GLU A 159 -12.73 22.83 15.39
CA GLU A 159 -14.14 22.42 15.38
C GLU A 159 -14.58 21.90 16.75
N GLY A 160 -13.77 21.02 17.37
CA GLY A 160 -14.05 20.49 18.70
C GLY A 160 -14.07 21.56 19.80
N VAL A 161 -13.10 22.48 19.80
CA VAL A 161 -13.07 23.60 20.75
C VAL A 161 -14.31 24.50 20.58
N GLY A 162 -14.68 24.82 19.34
CA GLY A 162 -15.88 25.61 19.04
C GLY A 162 -17.17 24.93 19.49
N ALA A 163 -17.28 23.62 19.31
CA ALA A 163 -18.42 22.83 19.76
C ALA A 163 -18.55 22.80 21.30
N VAL A 164 -17.43 22.67 22.02
CA VAL A 164 -17.41 22.70 23.50
C VAL A 164 -17.74 24.10 24.02
N SER A 165 -17.23 25.16 23.39
CA SER A 165 -17.51 26.54 23.80
C SER A 165 -18.95 26.98 23.50
N ALA A 166 -19.62 26.38 22.52
CA ALA A 166 -21.01 26.66 22.19
C ALA A 166 -22.03 25.86 23.04
N ALA A 167 -21.56 24.83 23.74
CA ALA A 167 -22.35 23.99 24.63
C ALA A 167 -22.25 24.40 26.12
N ALA A 168 -21.42 25.40 26.44
CA ALA A 168 -21.24 26.00 27.75
C ALA A 168 -22.01 27.33 27.84
#